data_AF-A0A349DXZ5-F1
#
_entry.id   AF-A0A349DXZ5-F1
#
_cell.length_a   1.000
_cell.length_b   1.000
_cell.length_c   1.000
_cell.angle_alpha   90.00
_cell.angle_beta   90.00
_cell.angle_gamma   90.00
#
_symmetry.space_group_name_H-M   'P 1'
#
loop_
_entity.id
_entity.type
_entity.pdbx_description
1 polymer ?
#
loop_
_entity_poly.entity_id
_entity_poly.type
_entity_poly.pdbx_seq_one_letter_code
_entity_poly.pdbx_strand_id
1 'polypeptide(L)'
;MKSKALEYFLQLIIVVVGVFLGMLVTNWSNDRQQNKNQRLVLQSILKEMKVNQAKVEKAKKYHQKIFRAFDKVRANENYNDDKYKFSGNNLRKFLPGWTGVGMPNLDNAMYEMAKYSNTMPGMSYKIQESLSRVYHYQSLYNQLADKVIARFFEFNEKTPLREGIGVIWMMREGGYAGELGAIKKYKKAISLVEEELR
;
A
#
# COMPACT_ATOMS: atom_id res chain seq x y z
N MET A 1 3.06 -56.19 -47.27
CA MET A 1 3.94 -55.21 -46.56
C MET A 1 3.34 -53.81 -46.45
N LYS A 2 2.68 -53.25 -47.47
CA LYS A 2 2.09 -51.88 -47.41
C LYS A 2 0.98 -51.70 -46.33
N SER A 3 0.24 -52.74 -45.98
CA SER A 3 -0.84 -52.65 -44.96
C SER A 3 -0.33 -52.44 -43.54
N LYS A 4 0.75 -53.14 -43.14
CA LYS A 4 1.33 -53.01 -41.79
C LYS A 4 1.96 -51.63 -41.54
N ALA A 5 2.57 -51.04 -42.57
CA ALA A 5 3.15 -49.69 -42.46
C ALA A 5 2.06 -48.63 -42.26
N LEU A 6 0.93 -48.76 -42.98
CA LEU A 6 -0.25 -47.89 -42.81
C LEU A 6 -0.86 -48.04 -41.40
N GLU A 7 -0.96 -49.27 -40.91
CA GLU A 7 -1.46 -49.58 -39.57
C GLU A 7 -0.61 -48.92 -38.48
N TYR A 8 0.72 -49.08 -38.53
CA TYR A 8 1.63 -48.42 -37.59
C TYR A 8 1.59 -46.89 -37.69
N PHE A 9 1.42 -46.34 -38.89
CA PHE A 9 1.28 -44.90 -39.09
C PHE A 9 -0.02 -44.36 -38.47
N LEU A 10 -1.14 -45.08 -38.65
CA LEU A 10 -2.41 -44.72 -38.02
C LEU A 10 -2.34 -44.80 -36.49
N GLN A 11 -1.68 -45.84 -35.95
CA GLN A 11 -1.44 -45.95 -34.50
C GLN A 11 -0.62 -44.77 -33.97
N LEU A 12 0.44 -44.36 -34.68
CA LEU A 12 1.23 -43.19 -34.32
C LEU A 12 0.38 -41.92 -34.31
N ILE A 13 -0.46 -41.70 -35.34
CA ILE A 13 -1.36 -40.54 -35.40
C ILE A 13 -2.31 -40.53 -34.19
N ILE A 14 -2.91 -41.67 -33.86
CA ILE A 14 -3.84 -41.78 -32.72
C ILE A 14 -3.13 -41.42 -31.40
N VAL A 15 -1.91 -41.90 -31.19
CA VAL A 15 -1.11 -41.57 -30.00
C VAL A 15 -0.80 -40.07 -29.95
N VAL A 16 -0.35 -39.48 -31.06
CA VAL A 16 -0.04 -38.05 -31.15
C VAL A 16 -1.28 -37.19 -30.87
N VAL A 17 -2.43 -37.54 -31.46
CA VAL A 17 -3.71 -36.86 -31.22
C VAL A 17 -4.15 -36.99 -29.76
N GLY A 18 -4.01 -38.18 -29.16
CA GLY A 18 -4.35 -38.41 -27.76
C GLY A 18 -3.53 -37.54 -26.81
N VAL A 19 -2.20 -37.49 -27.01
CA VAL A 19 -1.30 -36.63 -26.22
C VAL A 19 -1.64 -35.15 -26.43
N PHE A 20 -1.90 -34.74 -27.67
CA PHE A 20 -2.27 -33.36 -27.99
C PHE A 20 -3.57 -32.93 -27.32
N LEU A 21 -4.62 -33.76 -27.40
CA LEU A 21 -5.90 -33.51 -26.72
C LEU A 21 -5.73 -33.45 -25.19
N GLY A 22 -4.92 -34.35 -24.62
CA GLY A 22 -4.59 -34.33 -23.19
C GLY A 22 -3.92 -33.03 -22.76
N MET A 23 -2.95 -32.54 -23.54
CA MET A 23 -2.30 -31.25 -23.29
C MET A 23 -3.29 -30.09 -23.42
N LEU A 24 -4.17 -30.09 -24.43
CA LEU A 24 -5.18 -29.04 -24.61
C LEU A 24 -6.15 -28.95 -23.42
N VAL A 25 -6.68 -30.08 -22.95
CA VAL A 25 -7.57 -30.11 -21.79
C VAL A 25 -6.85 -29.63 -20.53
N THR A 26 -5.60 -30.06 -20.34
CA THR A 26 -4.77 -29.66 -19.20
C THR A 26 -4.49 -28.16 -19.22
N ASN A 27 -4.10 -27.61 -20.36
CA ASN A 27 -3.84 -26.17 -20.52
C ASN A 27 -5.11 -25.35 -20.27
N TRP A 28 -6.25 -25.77 -20.84
CA TRP A 28 -7.52 -25.08 -20.61
C TRP A 28 -7.94 -25.08 -19.13
N SER A 29 -7.75 -26.20 -18.43
CA SER A 29 -8.02 -26.29 -16.99
C SER A 29 -7.07 -25.39 -16.18
N ASN A 30 -5.78 -25.39 -16.52
CA ASN A 30 -4.77 -24.58 -15.86
C ASN A 30 -5.04 -23.08 -16.06
N ASP A 31 -5.36 -22.64 -17.29
CA ASP A 31 -5.70 -21.26 -17.60
C ASP A 31 -6.92 -20.79 -16.80
N ARG A 32 -7.96 -21.63 -16.72
CA ARG A 32 -9.16 -21.32 -15.94
C ARG A 32 -8.86 -21.16 -14.45
N GLN A 33 -8.05 -22.06 -13.88
CA GLN A 33 -7.66 -22.00 -12.48
C GLN A 33 -6.77 -20.78 -12.20
N GLN A 34 -5.84 -20.48 -13.11
CA GLN A 34 -4.96 -19.32 -13.04
C GLN A 34 -5.76 -18.02 -13.06
N ASN A 35 -6.71 -17.87 -13.99
CA ASN A 35 -7.59 -16.70 -14.08
C ASN A 35 -8.44 -16.52 -12.82
N LYS A 36 -8.95 -17.62 -12.25
CA LYS A 36 -9.70 -17.59 -10.98
C LYS A 36 -8.81 -17.11 -9.83
N ASN A 37 -7.59 -17.63 -9.71
CA ASN A 37 -6.65 -17.24 -8.67
C ASN A 37 -6.24 -15.77 -8.80
N GLN A 38 -5.96 -15.30 -10.02
CA GLN A 38 -5.66 -13.89 -10.29
C GLN A 38 -6.81 -12.97 -9.88
N ARG A 39 -8.05 -13.32 -10.21
CA ARG A 39 -9.23 -12.55 -9.81
C ARG A 39 -9.37 -12.45 -8.29
N LEU A 40 -9.17 -13.55 -7.57
CA LEU A 40 -9.21 -13.57 -6.10
C LEU A 40 -8.09 -12.72 -5.47
N VAL A 41 -6.89 -12.76 -6.04
CA VAL A 41 -5.76 -11.94 -5.60
C VAL A 41 -6.06 -10.45 -5.84
N LEU A 42 -6.56 -10.09 -7.02
CA LEU A 42 -6.95 -8.71 -7.34
C LEU A 42 -8.05 -8.18 -6.42
N GLN A 43 -9.06 -9.01 -6.10
CA GLN A 43 -10.10 -8.65 -5.13
C GLN A 43 -9.52 -8.42 -3.73
N SER A 44 -8.54 -9.22 -3.33
CA SER A 44 -7.90 -9.10 -2.02
C SER A 44 -7.03 -7.85 -1.94
N ILE A 45 -6.25 -7.57 -2.99
CA ILE A 45 -5.48 -6.32 -3.15
C ILE A 45 -6.42 -5.11 -3.15
N LEU A 46 -7.54 -5.17 -3.87
CA LEU A 46 -8.52 -4.09 -3.91
C LEU A 46 -9.07 -3.79 -2.51
N LYS A 47 -9.39 -4.82 -1.74
CA LYS A 47 -9.85 -4.69 -0.34
C LYS A 47 -8.78 -4.04 0.54
N GLU A 48 -7.53 -4.51 0.44
CA GLU A 48 -6.39 -3.94 1.18
C GLU A 48 -6.17 -2.46 0.82
N MET A 49 -6.16 -2.11 -0.47
CA MET A 49 -6.02 -0.73 -0.93
C MET A 49 -7.14 0.18 -0.40
N LYS A 50 -8.40 -0.28 -0.39
CA LYS A 50 -9.52 0.50 0.16
C LYS A 50 -9.37 0.75 1.66
N VAL A 51 -8.94 -0.27 2.41
CA VAL A 51 -8.66 -0.13 3.85
C VAL A 51 -7.51 0.85 4.10
N ASN A 52 -6.40 0.71 3.37
CA ASN A 52 -5.26 1.60 3.48
C ASN A 52 -5.61 3.05 3.10
N GLN A 53 -6.37 3.24 2.02
CA GLN A 53 -6.86 4.57 1.65
C GLN A 53 -7.68 5.19 2.79
N ALA A 54 -8.60 4.43 3.39
CA ALA A 54 -9.40 4.92 4.51
C ALA A 54 -8.54 5.29 5.74
N LYS A 55 -7.50 4.49 6.03
CA LYS A 55 -6.51 4.80 7.09
C LYS A 55 -5.81 6.14 6.81
N VAL A 56 -5.32 6.35 5.59
CA VAL A 56 -4.65 7.60 5.18
C VAL A 56 -5.61 8.79 5.21
N GLU A 57 -6.86 8.62 4.77
CA GLU A 57 -7.88 9.68 4.83
C GLU A 57 -8.21 10.10 6.27
N LYS A 58 -8.22 9.14 7.21
CA LYS A 58 -8.38 9.43 8.64
C LYS A 58 -7.17 10.17 9.19
N ALA A 59 -5.95 9.75 8.86
CA ALA A 59 -4.70 10.41 9.24
C ALA A 59 -4.64 11.86 8.76
N LYS A 60 -4.94 12.07 7.48
CA LYS A 60 -5.07 13.40 6.88
C LYS A 60 -6.02 14.31 7.66
N LYS A 61 -7.23 13.84 7.96
CA LYS A 61 -8.22 14.63 8.71
C LYS A 61 -7.73 14.97 10.12
N TYR A 62 -7.03 14.05 10.78
CA TYR A 62 -6.41 14.28 12.09
C TYR A 62 -5.33 15.36 11.99
N HIS A 63 -4.36 15.19 11.10
CA HIS A 63 -3.26 16.15 10.90
C HIS A 63 -3.75 17.55 10.53
N GLN A 64 -4.77 17.66 9.65
CA GLN A 64 -5.38 18.95 9.35
C GLN A 64 -5.93 19.68 10.58
N LYS A 65 -6.57 18.95 11.50
CA LYS A 65 -7.08 19.54 12.76
C LYS A 65 -5.93 20.01 13.65
N ILE A 66 -4.91 19.17 13.81
CA ILE A 66 -3.73 19.48 14.62
C ILE A 66 -3.00 20.70 14.08
N PHE A 67 -2.72 20.78 12.78
CA PHE A 67 -1.99 21.90 12.20
C PHE A 67 -2.77 23.21 12.29
N ARG A 68 -4.10 23.17 12.11
CA ARG A 68 -4.96 24.34 12.32
C ARG A 68 -4.96 24.81 13.77
N ALA A 69 -4.96 23.88 14.73
CA ALA A 69 -4.89 24.23 16.15
C ALA A 69 -3.52 24.81 16.50
N PHE A 70 -2.45 24.20 16.00
CA PHE A 70 -1.08 24.69 16.16
C PHE A 70 -0.89 26.11 15.61
N ASP A 71 -1.40 26.38 14.40
CA ASP A 71 -1.34 27.69 13.77
C ASP A 71 -1.98 28.79 14.63
N LYS A 72 -3.05 28.45 15.37
CA LYS A 72 -3.72 29.39 16.30
C LYS A 72 -2.89 29.63 17.56
N VAL A 73 -2.30 28.59 18.15
CA VAL A 73 -1.54 28.72 19.40
C VAL A 73 -0.24 29.48 19.16
N ARG A 74 0.50 29.16 18.09
CA ARG A 74 1.79 29.80 17.80
C ARG A 74 1.69 31.29 17.47
N ALA A 75 0.51 31.78 17.11
CA ALA A 75 0.26 33.20 16.91
C ALA A 75 0.34 34.01 18.21
N ASN A 76 0.10 33.36 19.36
CA ASN A 76 0.02 34.00 20.67
C ASN A 76 1.11 33.52 21.64
N GLU A 77 1.73 32.36 21.38
CA GLU A 77 2.75 31.78 22.27
C GLU A 77 4.00 31.34 21.52
N ASN A 78 5.17 31.68 22.08
CA ASN A 78 6.46 31.26 21.55
C ASN A 78 6.87 29.90 22.10
N TYR A 79 6.73 28.84 21.29
CA TYR A 79 7.15 27.49 21.64
C TYR A 79 8.69 27.31 21.70
N ASN A 80 9.47 28.31 21.28
CA ASN A 80 10.94 28.30 21.37
C ASN A 80 11.47 28.76 22.72
N ASP A 81 10.61 29.25 23.61
CA ASP A 81 10.99 29.63 24.97
C ASP A 81 11.53 28.41 25.73
N ASP A 82 12.74 28.54 26.29
CA ASP A 82 13.47 27.44 26.93
C ASP A 82 12.75 26.87 28.17
N LYS A 83 11.77 27.61 28.72
CA LYS A 83 10.88 27.14 29.79
C LYS A 83 10.01 25.96 29.35
N TYR A 84 9.76 25.80 28.05
CA TYR A 84 8.96 24.71 27.53
C TYR A 84 9.84 23.51 27.18
N LYS A 85 9.66 22.44 27.96
CA LYS A 85 10.22 21.12 27.67
C LYS A 85 9.20 20.23 26.99
N PHE A 86 9.68 19.20 26.32
CA PHE A 86 8.83 18.18 25.74
C PHE A 86 8.11 17.42 26.86
N SER A 87 6.79 17.56 26.90
CA SER A 87 5.92 16.86 27.84
C SER A 87 4.52 16.76 27.25
N GLY A 88 3.72 15.79 27.73
CA GLY A 88 2.33 15.65 27.29
C GLY A 88 1.51 16.92 27.52
N ASN A 89 1.76 17.66 28.60
CA ASN A 89 1.06 18.89 28.93
C ASN A 89 1.44 20.03 27.97
N ASN A 90 2.73 20.24 27.73
CA ASN A 90 3.19 21.25 26.80
C ASN A 90 2.76 20.91 25.36
N LEU A 91 2.82 19.63 24.95
CA LEU A 91 2.30 19.22 23.65
C LEU A 91 0.81 19.54 23.50
N ARG A 92 -0.04 19.19 24.47
CA ARG A 92 -1.48 19.49 24.39
C ARG A 92 -1.78 20.98 24.43
N LYS A 93 -0.96 21.76 25.12
CA LYS A 93 -1.04 23.23 25.13
C LYS A 93 -0.81 23.80 23.74
N PHE A 94 0.25 23.37 23.06
CA PHE A 94 0.61 23.87 21.72
C PHE A 94 -0.14 23.17 20.58
N LEU A 95 -0.65 21.96 20.82
CA LEU A 95 -1.37 21.11 19.87
C LEU A 95 -2.66 20.59 20.52
N PRO A 96 -3.68 21.45 20.70
CA PRO A 96 -4.96 21.01 21.23
C PRO A 96 -5.53 19.82 20.45
N GLY A 97 -5.86 18.75 21.17
CA GLY A 97 -6.36 17.50 20.58
C GLY A 97 -5.29 16.53 20.10
N TRP A 98 -4.01 16.76 20.41
CA TRP A 98 -2.93 15.81 20.12
C TRP A 98 -3.14 14.47 20.83
N THR A 99 -3.18 13.39 20.05
CA THR A 99 -3.29 12.00 20.52
C THR A 99 -2.09 11.15 20.09
N GLY A 100 -1.02 11.77 19.59
CA GLY A 100 0.17 11.10 19.07
C GLY A 100 0.44 11.41 17.59
N VAL A 101 1.41 10.71 17.01
CA VAL A 101 1.88 10.94 15.64
C VAL A 101 0.77 10.78 14.61
N GLY A 102 -0.16 9.83 14.78
CA GLY A 102 -1.32 9.73 13.87
C GLY A 102 -1.00 9.28 12.43
N MET A 103 0.17 8.69 12.19
CA MET A 103 0.55 8.06 10.93
C MET A 103 0.32 6.54 11.02
N PRO A 104 -0.72 5.99 10.37
CA PRO A 104 -1.03 4.57 10.45
C PRO A 104 -0.05 3.72 9.64
N ASN A 105 0.23 2.51 10.10
CA ASN A 105 0.89 1.51 9.27
C ASN A 105 -0.07 1.00 8.18
N LEU A 106 0.42 0.98 6.95
CA LEU A 106 -0.32 0.56 5.77
C LEU A 106 0.11 -0.85 5.34
N ASP A 107 -0.86 -1.74 5.16
CA ASP A 107 -0.63 -3.18 4.93
C ASP A 107 -0.22 -3.44 3.47
N ASN A 108 0.73 -4.32 3.22
CA ASN A 108 1.16 -4.72 1.87
C ASN A 108 1.13 -6.24 1.66
N ALA A 109 0.46 -6.97 2.55
CA ALA A 109 0.48 -8.43 2.58
C ALA A 109 -0.07 -9.02 1.28
N MET A 110 -1.15 -8.45 0.73
CA MET A 110 -1.77 -8.97 -0.49
C MET A 110 -0.90 -8.71 -1.73
N TYR A 111 -0.21 -7.58 -1.79
CA TYR A 111 0.73 -7.29 -2.87
C TYR A 111 1.96 -8.21 -2.83
N GLU A 112 2.53 -8.41 -1.65
CA GLU A 112 3.64 -9.35 -1.47
C GLU A 112 3.22 -10.79 -1.79
N MET A 113 2.05 -11.22 -1.31
CA MET A 113 1.49 -12.53 -1.66
C MET A 113 1.36 -12.70 -3.17
N ALA A 114 0.85 -11.68 -3.89
CA ALA A 114 0.67 -11.74 -5.33
C ALA A 114 1.98 -11.89 -6.12
N LYS A 115 3.08 -11.31 -5.60
CA LYS A 115 4.44 -11.50 -6.11
C LYS A 115 4.91 -12.93 -5.86
N TYR A 116 4.77 -13.43 -4.63
CA TYR A 116 5.24 -14.77 -4.24
C TYR A 116 4.46 -15.90 -4.92
N SER A 117 3.14 -15.75 -5.08
CA SER A 117 2.28 -16.75 -5.74
C SER A 117 2.36 -16.74 -7.26
N ASN A 118 3.27 -15.95 -7.84
CA ASN A 118 3.44 -15.78 -9.29
C ASN A 118 2.13 -15.41 -10.03
N THR A 119 1.23 -14.68 -9.36
CA THR A 119 -0.03 -14.24 -9.95
C THR A 119 0.08 -12.90 -10.69
N MET A 120 1.06 -12.07 -10.30
CA MET A 120 1.33 -10.77 -10.93
C MET A 120 1.59 -10.85 -12.44
N PRO A 121 2.41 -11.78 -12.98
CA PRO A 121 2.76 -11.77 -14.40
C PRO A 121 1.59 -11.95 -15.37
N GLY A 122 0.50 -12.60 -14.93
CA GLY A 122 -0.68 -12.75 -15.78
C GLY A 122 -1.71 -11.62 -15.64
N MET A 123 -1.43 -10.59 -14.83
CA MET A 123 -2.21 -9.35 -14.82
C MET A 123 -1.80 -8.46 -15.99
N SER A 124 -2.66 -7.53 -16.42
CA SER A 124 -2.29 -6.55 -17.43
C SER A 124 -1.12 -5.66 -16.97
N TYR A 125 -0.25 -5.25 -17.90
CA TYR A 125 0.91 -4.41 -17.58
C TYR A 125 0.53 -3.14 -16.80
N LYS A 126 -0.59 -2.51 -17.16
CA LYS A 126 -1.12 -1.31 -16.50
C LYS A 126 -1.42 -1.57 -15.02
N ILE A 127 -1.98 -2.74 -14.68
CA ILE A 127 -2.26 -3.13 -13.30
C ILE A 127 -0.96 -3.38 -12.57
N GLN A 128 -0.04 -4.15 -13.14
CA GLN A 128 1.26 -4.43 -12.52
C GLN A 128 2.04 -3.14 -12.19
N GLU A 129 2.08 -2.20 -13.14
CA GLU A 129 2.71 -0.90 -12.97
C GLU A 129 2.01 -0.08 -11.86
N SER A 130 0.68 0.00 -11.92
CA SER A 130 -0.12 0.78 -10.97
C SER A 130 0.04 0.27 -9.54
N LEU A 131 -0.04 -1.06 -9.33
CA LEU A 131 0.16 -1.68 -8.03
C LEU A 131 1.58 -1.40 -7.51
N SER A 132 2.60 -1.64 -8.35
CA SER A 132 3.98 -1.41 -7.95
C SER A 132 4.25 0.04 -7.53
N ARG A 133 3.67 1.01 -8.26
CA ARG A 133 3.78 2.43 -7.90
C ARG A 133 3.08 2.77 -6.58
N VAL A 134 1.88 2.23 -6.35
CA VAL A 134 1.14 2.47 -5.09
C VAL A 134 1.86 1.88 -3.90
N TYR A 135 2.27 0.61 -3.97
CA TYR A 135 2.91 -0.08 -2.86
C TYR A 135 4.34 0.41 -2.60
N HIS A 136 5.07 0.84 -3.64
CA HIS A 136 6.33 1.55 -3.44
C HIS A 136 6.13 2.86 -2.67
N TYR A 137 5.13 3.66 -3.07
CA TYR A 137 4.83 4.91 -2.38
C TYR A 137 4.35 4.68 -0.94
N GLN A 138 3.55 3.63 -0.72
CA GLN A 138 3.14 3.19 0.61
C GLN A 138 4.33 2.83 1.49
N SER A 139 5.32 2.12 0.94
CA SER A 139 6.56 1.77 1.66
C SER A 139 7.32 3.03 2.09
N LEU A 140 7.45 4.03 1.20
CA LEU A 140 8.07 5.32 1.55
C LEU A 140 7.30 6.05 2.65
N TYR A 141 5.97 6.00 2.62
CA TYR A 141 5.12 6.57 3.67
C TYR A 141 5.34 5.87 5.02
N ASN A 142 5.33 4.54 5.05
CA ASN A 142 5.58 3.76 6.27
C ASN A 142 6.99 4.04 6.82
N GLN A 143 8.01 4.10 5.97
CA GLN A 143 9.38 4.45 6.40
C GLN A 143 9.47 5.84 7.02
N LEU A 144 8.73 6.82 6.49
CA LEU A 144 8.63 8.14 7.10
C LEU A 144 7.93 8.06 8.47
N ALA A 145 6.82 7.33 8.56
CA ALA A 145 6.10 7.12 9.82
C ALA A 145 7.01 6.51 10.88
N ASP A 146 7.77 5.46 10.54
CA ASP A 146 8.69 4.79 11.45
C ASP A 146 9.78 5.73 11.97
N LYS A 147 10.38 6.55 11.08
CA LYS A 147 11.39 7.55 11.47
C LYS A 147 10.82 8.62 12.40
N VAL A 148 9.61 9.10 12.11
CA VAL A 148 8.92 10.09 12.94
C VAL A 148 8.62 9.51 14.33
N ILE A 149 8.06 8.30 14.37
CA ILE A 149 7.73 7.60 15.61
C ILE A 149 8.98 7.33 16.45
N ALA A 150 10.05 6.81 15.83
CA ALA A 150 11.32 6.58 16.50
C ALA A 150 11.88 7.87 17.13
N ARG A 151 11.89 8.97 16.36
CA ARG A 151 12.34 10.26 16.87
C ARG A 151 11.49 10.77 18.03
N PHE A 152 10.18 10.54 18.00
CA PHE A 152 9.27 10.89 19.09
C PHE A 152 9.54 10.10 20.38
N PHE A 153 9.95 8.83 20.27
CA PHE A 153 10.30 8.01 21.43
C PHE A 153 11.63 8.37 22.08
N GLU A 154 12.53 9.04 21.36
CA GLU A 154 13.78 9.57 21.92
C GLU A 154 13.58 10.80 22.82
N PHE A 155 12.41 11.46 22.72
CA PHE A 155 12.12 12.66 23.47
C PHE A 155 11.82 12.37 24.94
N ASN A 156 12.37 13.21 25.80
CA ASN A 156 12.21 13.13 27.25
C ASN A 156 12.04 14.52 27.85
N GLU A 157 11.94 14.60 29.18
CA GLU A 157 11.68 15.85 29.91
C GLU A 157 12.82 16.89 29.79
N LYS A 158 14.02 16.48 29.35
CA LYS A 158 15.14 17.39 29.08
C LYS A 158 15.09 17.95 27.66
N THR A 159 14.39 17.29 26.74
CA THR A 159 14.26 17.71 25.35
C THR A 159 13.51 19.05 25.30
N PRO A 160 14.04 20.07 24.60
CA PRO A 160 13.31 21.31 24.34
C PRO A 160 12.02 21.07 23.54
N LEU A 161 10.93 21.77 23.86
CA LEU A 161 9.67 21.62 23.13
C LEU A 161 9.84 21.93 21.62
N ARG A 162 10.71 22.88 21.27
CA ARG A 162 11.02 23.24 19.87
C ARG A 162 11.48 22.05 19.02
N GLU A 163 12.18 21.08 19.60
CA GLU A 163 12.59 19.87 18.88
C GLU A 163 11.39 18.97 18.58
N GLY A 164 10.47 18.80 19.55
CA GLY A 164 9.21 18.08 19.36
C GLY A 164 8.33 18.71 18.29
N ILE A 165 8.19 20.03 18.33
CA ILE A 165 7.49 20.81 17.31
C ILE A 165 8.19 20.70 15.94
N GLY A 166 9.51 20.61 15.90
CA GLY A 166 10.29 20.36 14.68
C GLY A 166 9.90 19.05 13.98
N VAL A 167 9.64 17.98 14.74
CA VAL A 167 9.15 16.72 14.15
C VAL A 167 7.73 16.86 13.62
N ILE A 168 6.87 17.62 14.30
CA ILE A 168 5.51 17.91 13.81
C ILE A 168 5.53 18.74 12.52
N TRP A 169 6.52 19.62 12.35
CA TRP A 169 6.78 20.29 11.09
C TRP A 169 7.17 19.33 9.97
N MET A 170 8.02 18.33 10.26
CA MET A 170 8.34 17.27 9.30
C MET A 170 7.08 16.50 8.87
N MET A 171 6.17 16.22 9.81
CA MET A 171 4.87 15.60 9.50
C MET A 171 3.98 16.52 8.65
N ARG A 172 4.00 17.84 8.88
CA ARG A 172 3.22 18.81 8.11
C ARG A 172 3.70 18.97 6.68
N GLU A 173 5.00 19.12 6.48
CA GLU A 173 5.55 19.35 5.14
C GLU A 173 5.67 18.03 4.36
N GLY A 174 6.27 17.01 4.97
CA GLY A 174 6.51 15.72 4.33
C GLY A 174 5.33 14.75 4.45
N GLY A 175 4.82 14.56 5.66
CA GLY A 175 3.76 13.59 5.95
C GLY A 175 2.44 13.92 5.25
N TYR A 176 1.94 15.15 5.40
CA TYR A 176 0.65 15.57 4.84
C TYR A 176 0.65 15.65 3.31
N ALA A 177 1.74 16.14 2.70
CA ALA A 177 1.92 16.05 1.25
C ALA A 177 1.95 14.58 0.80
N GLY A 178 2.62 13.73 1.59
CA GLY A 178 2.60 12.27 1.49
C GLY A 178 1.18 11.69 1.43
N GLU A 179 0.34 12.06 2.39
CA GLU A 179 -1.04 11.57 2.50
C GLU A 179 -1.90 11.97 1.31
N LEU A 180 -1.80 13.22 0.85
CA LEU A 180 -2.50 13.68 -0.36
C LEU A 180 -2.05 12.90 -1.60
N GLY A 181 -0.73 12.69 -1.72
CA GLY A 181 -0.13 11.90 -2.78
C GLY A 181 -0.58 10.43 -2.76
N ALA A 182 -0.65 9.82 -1.58
CA ALA A 182 -1.12 8.45 -1.37
C ALA A 182 -2.58 8.30 -1.78
N ILE A 183 -3.47 9.18 -1.28
CA ILE A 183 -4.90 9.14 -1.60
C ILE A 183 -5.13 9.22 -3.12
N LYS A 184 -4.43 10.14 -3.81
CA LYS A 184 -4.55 10.26 -5.28
C LYS A 184 -4.11 8.97 -5.99
N LYS A 185 -3.01 8.36 -5.54
CA LYS A 185 -2.49 7.11 -6.13
C LYS A 185 -3.42 5.92 -5.87
N TYR A 186 -3.94 5.77 -4.65
CA TYR A 186 -4.93 4.74 -4.32
C TYR A 186 -6.17 4.87 -5.19
N LYS A 187 -6.76 6.08 -5.31
CA LYS A 187 -7.94 6.29 -6.15
C LYS A 187 -7.74 5.82 -7.59
N LYS A 188 -6.60 6.18 -8.19
CA LYS A 188 -6.25 5.75 -9.56
C LYS A 188 -6.07 4.24 -9.66
N ALA A 189 -5.38 3.60 -8.71
CA ALA A 189 -5.15 2.17 -8.76
C ALA A 189 -6.42 1.36 -8.50
N ILE A 190 -7.24 1.80 -7.54
CA ILE A 190 -8.54 1.20 -7.22
C ILE A 190 -9.44 1.22 -8.46
N SER A 191 -9.55 2.36 -9.16
CA SER A 191 -10.39 2.43 -10.36
C SER A 191 -9.93 1.48 -11.46
N LEU A 192 -8.61 1.35 -11.66
CA LEU A 192 -8.05 0.43 -12.66
C LEU A 192 -8.33 -1.04 -12.29
N VAL A 193 -8.14 -1.41 -11.02
CA VAL A 193 -8.41 -2.77 -10.56
C VAL A 193 -9.91 -3.09 -10.62
N GLU A 194 -10.78 -2.13 -10.33
CA GLU A 194 -12.23 -2.29 -10.49
C GLU A 194 -12.66 -2.47 -11.95
N GLU A 195 -11.99 -1.82 -12.89
CA GLU A 195 -12.22 -1.99 -14.33
C GLU A 195 -11.80 -3.39 -14.80
N GLU A 196 -10.62 -3.86 -14.38
CA GLU A 196 -10.11 -5.20 -14.71
C GLU A 196 -10.96 -6.33 -14.12
N LEU A 197 -11.65 -6.08 -13.00
CA LEU A 197 -12.48 -7.08 -12.32
C LEU A 197 -13.92 -7.18 -12.85
N ARG A 198 -14.34 -6.29 -13.75
CA ARG A 198 -15.67 -6.32 -14.40
C ARG A 198 -15.68 -7.37 -15.49
#